data_AF-A0A5C7G797-F1
#
_entry.id   AF-A0A5C7G797-F1
#
_cell.length_a   1.000
_cell.length_b   1.000
_cell.length_c   1.000
_cell.angle_alpha   90.00
_cell.angle_beta   90.00
_cell.angle_gamma   90.00
#
_symmetry.space_group_name_H-M   'P 1'
#
loop_
_entity.id
_entity.type
_entity.pdbx_description
1 polymer ?
#
loop_
_entity_poly.entity_id
_entity_poly.type
_entity_poly.pdbx_seq_one_letter_code
_entity_poly.pdbx_strand_id
1 'polypeptide(L)' 'MSTTSFKLPEELEQRAAFVAQARQAKAEMLQNGNGHTPEDIRAYLRQRIEDSQVRRPGKKPWKE' A
#
# COMPACT_ATOMS: atom_id res chain seq x y z
N MET A 1 37.37 -0.21 6.31
CA MET A 1 36.36 0.28 5.37
C MET A 1 35.11 0.66 6.16
N SER A 2 34.98 1.94 6.52
CA SER A 2 33.72 2.54 7.02
C SER A 2 32.74 2.61 5.83
N THR A 3 31.43 2.37 5.94
CA THR A 3 30.49 3.01 6.87
C THR A 3 29.20 2.19 7.02
N THR A 4 28.91 1.67 8.21
CA THR A 4 27.52 1.37 8.63
C THR A 4 26.84 2.70 8.98
N SER A 5 26.59 3.53 7.97
CA SER A 5 26.00 4.85 8.15
C SER A 5 24.55 4.71 8.59
N PHE A 6 24.26 5.01 9.86
CA PHE A 6 23.16 5.87 10.36
C PHE A 6 21.82 5.93 9.56
N LYS A 7 21.37 4.86 8.90
CA LYS A 7 20.12 4.80 8.10
C LYS A 7 18.91 4.20 8.84
N LEU A 8 19.14 3.66 10.04
CA LEU A 8 18.12 3.05 10.88
C LEU A 8 16.92 3.98 11.21
N PRO A 9 17.08 5.30 11.48
CA PRO A 9 15.93 6.14 11.81
C PRO A 9 15.01 6.38 10.61
N GLU A 10 15.58 6.67 9.43
CA GLU A 10 14.81 6.95 8.21
C GLU A 10 13.98 5.73 7.78
N GLU A 11 14.56 4.53 7.80
CA GLU A 11 13.84 3.30 7.46
C GLU A 11 12.69 3.01 8.44
N LEU A 12 12.90 3.32 9.73
CA LEU A 12 11.87 3.16 10.76
C LEU A 12 10.73 4.18 10.59
N GLU A 13 11.05 5.42 10.26
CA GLU A 13 10.07 6.49 9.98
C GLU A 13 9.24 6.16 8.75
N GLN A 14 9.87 5.72 7.66
CA GLN A 14 9.18 5.28 6.45
C GLN A 14 8.25 4.10 6.71
N ARG A 15 8.71 3.12 7.50
CA ARG A 15 7.87 1.98 7.91
C ARG A 15 6.69 2.44 8.77
N ALA A 16 6.91 3.34 9.73
CA ALA A 16 5.85 3.87 10.58
C ALA A 16 4.79 4.62 9.76
N ALA A 17 5.22 5.47 8.82
CA ALA A 17 4.34 6.18 7.90
C ALA A 17 3.54 5.22 7.02
N PHE A 18 4.18 4.17 6.49
CA PHE A 18 3.50 3.14 5.71
C PHE A 18 2.41 2.42 6.52
N VAL A 19 2.73 2.02 7.76
CA VAL A 19 1.76 1.36 8.65
C VAL A 19 0.61 2.29 9.01
N ALA A 20 0.88 3.57 9.27
CA ALA A 20 -0.15 4.57 9.55
C ALA A 20 -1.11 4.74 8.36
N GLN A 21 -0.58 4.88 7.15
CA GLN A 21 -1.37 4.96 5.92
C GLN A 21 -2.22 3.71 5.70
N ALA A 22 -1.66 2.51 5.92
CA ALA A 22 -2.40 1.25 5.80
C ALA A 22 -3.56 1.15 6.81
N ARG A 23 -3.36 1.61 8.05
CA ARG A 23 -4.41 1.65 9.08
C ARG A 23 -5.52 2.64 8.71
N GLN A 24 -5.15 3.82 8.22
CA GLN A 24 -6.13 4.81 7.76
C GLN A 24 -6.95 4.28 6.58
N ALA A 25 -6.30 3.70 5.56
CA ALA A 25 -6.98 3.10 4.42
C ALA A 25 -7.95 1.98 4.84
N LYS A 26 -7.56 1.17 5.84
CA LYS A 26 -8.47 0.16 6.42
C LYS A 26 -9.67 0.79 7.13
N ALA A 27 -9.47 1.86 7.90
CA ALA A 27 -10.56 2.56 8.57
C ALA A 27 -11.52 3.20 7.56
N GLU A 28 -11.02 3.85 6.51
CA GLU A 28 -11.81 4.40 5.41
C GLU A 28 -12.58 3.31 4.66
N MET A 29 -11.96 2.15 4.41
CA MET A 29 -12.63 1.01 3.78
C MET A 29 -13.79 0.48 4.64
N LEU A 30 -13.59 0.40 5.96
CA LEU A 30 -14.63 -0.04 6.90
C LEU A 30 -15.78 0.97 6.99
N GLN A 31 -15.50 2.27 6.91
CA GLN A 31 -16.52 3.33 6.94
C GLN A 31 -17.31 3.43 5.63
N ASN A 32 -16.61 3.46 4.50
CA ASN A 32 -17.21 3.72 3.18
C ASN A 32 -17.72 2.45 2.51
N GLY A 33 -17.37 1.27 3.04
CA GLY A 33 -17.72 -0.01 2.45
C GLY A 33 -17.05 -0.29 1.09
N ASN A 34 -16.07 0.52 0.69
CA ASN A 34 -15.40 0.43 -0.60
C ASN A 34 -13.93 0.08 -0.43
N GLY A 35 -13.52 -1.07 -0.99
CA GLY A 35 -12.15 -1.59 -0.94
C GLY A 35 -11.64 -2.02 -2.31
N HIS A 36 -10.48 -2.65 -2.37
CA HIS A 36 -10.04 -3.35 -3.58
C HIS A 36 -10.29 -4.84 -3.40
N THR A 37 -10.72 -5.52 -4.46
CA THR A 37 -10.83 -6.98 -4.42
C THR A 37 -9.44 -7.60 -4.34
N PRO A 38 -9.27 -8.76 -3.69
CA PRO A 38 -8.00 -9.48 -3.69
C PRO A 38 -7.44 -9.73 -5.10
N GLU A 39 -8.32 -9.98 -6.07
CA GLU A 39 -8.00 -10.23 -7.46
C GLU A 39 -7.44 -8.97 -8.15
N ASP A 40 -8.10 -7.82 -7.97
CA ASP A 40 -7.64 -6.54 -8.52
C ASP A 40 -6.27 -6.15 -7.93
N ILE A 41 -6.06 -6.37 -6.62
CA ILE A 41 -4.77 -6.10 -5.97
C ILE A 41 -3.68 -7.00 -6.58
N ARG A 42 -3.94 -8.31 -6.70
CA ARG A 42 -2.95 -9.27 -7.26
C ARG A 42 -2.63 -8.98 -8.72
N ALA A 43 -3.63 -8.61 -9.52
CA ALA A 43 -3.42 -8.20 -10.90
C ALA A 43 -2.58 -6.93 -10.99
N TYR A 44 -2.93 -5.92 -10.20
CA TYR A 44 -2.20 -4.65 -10.12
C TYR A 44 -0.74 -4.84 -9.70
N LEU A 45 -0.46 -5.63 -8.66
CA LEU A 45 0.90 -5.84 -8.18
C LEU A 45 1.78 -6.55 -9.22
N ARG A 46 1.23 -7.55 -9.93
CA ARG A 46 1.96 -8.21 -11.02
C ARG A 46 2.29 -7.24 -12.14
N GLN A 47 1.30 -6.49 -12.61
CA GLN A 47 1.49 -5.49 -13.66
C GLN A 47 2.46 -4.39 -13.22
N ARG A 48 2.42 -3.96 -11.96
CA ARG A 48 3.29 -2.89 -11.46
C ARG A 48 4.77 -3.29 -11.38
N ILE A 49 5.05 -4.58 -11.18
CA ILE A 49 6.42 -5.10 -11.22
C ILE A 49 6.99 -5.02 -12.65
N GLU A 50 6.14 -5.25 -13.65
CA GLU A 50 6.50 -5.19 -15.07
C GLU A 50 6.53 -3.74 -15.60
N ASP A 51 5.56 -2.92 -15.20
CA ASP A 51 5.41 -1.52 -15.57
C ASP A 51 5.02 -0.65 -14.36
N SER A 52 5.94 0.24 -13.98
CA SER A 52 5.75 1.19 -12.89
C SER A 52 4.60 2.19 -13.10
N GLN A 53 4.13 2.40 -14.34
CA GLN A 53 3.09 3.36 -14.72
C GLN A 53 1.66 2.78 -14.72
N VAL A 54 1.49 1.52 -14.31
CA VAL A 54 0.18 0.87 -14.27
C VAL A 54 -0.76 1.63 -13.32
N ARG A 55 -1.97 1.91 -13.80
CA ARG A 55 -3.00 2.61 -13.04
C ARG A 55 -3.52 1.74 -11.91
N ARG A 56 -3.75 2.36 -10.75
CA ARG A 56 -4.36 1.65 -9.61
C ARG A 56 -5.80 1.25 -9.95
N PRO A 57 -6.24 0.05 -9.54
CA PRO A 57 -7.63 -0.36 -9.72
C PRO A 57 -8.56 0.55 -8.94
N GLY A 58 -9.79 0.71 -9.43
CA GLY A 58 -10.85 1.42 -8.71
C GLY A 58 -11.21 0.71 -7.39
N LYS A 59 -11.80 1.47 -6.46
CA LYS A 59 -12.43 0.87 -5.27
C LYS A 59 -13.79 0.29 -5.67
N LYS A 60 -14.09 -0.92 -5.20
CA LYS A 60 -15.37 -1.63 -5.38
C LYS A 60 -16.05 -1.81 -4.02
N PRO A 61 -17.39 -1.83 -3.96
CA PRO A 61 -18.09 -2.12 -2.71
C PRO A 61 -17.77 -3.54 -2.25
N TRP A 62 -17.45 -3.71 -0.96
CA TRP A 62 -17.10 -5.01 -0.37
C TRP A 62 -18.30 -5.72 0.29
N LYS A 63 -19.40 -4.98 0.48
CA LYS A 63 -20.72 -5.52 0.86
C LYS A 63 -21.68 -5.24 -0.28
N GLU A 64 -22.28 -6.30 -0.83
CA GLU A 64 -23.57 -6.22 -1.52
C GLU A 64 -24.71 -6.23 -0.50
#